data_AF-A0A524LFB7-F1
#
_entry.id   AF-A0A524LFB7-F1
#
_cell.length_a   1.000
_cell.length_b   1.000
_cell.length_c   1.000
_cell.angle_alpha   90.00
_cell.angle_beta   90.00
_cell.angle_gamma   90.00
#
_symmetry.space_group_name_H-M   'P 1'
#
loop_
_entity.id
_entity.type
_entity.pdbx_description
1 polymer ?
#
loop_
_entity_poly.entity_id
_entity_poly.type
_entity_poly.pdbx_seq_one_letter_code
_entity_poly.pdbx_strand_id
1 'polypeptide(L)'
;MTAQIPDQFRYEGEAYNLVGFDGESLYEPHDFGIATQMASTACWRGYQMFYDCIDGVLILNHMHTRTKDKIIVNGVTPTESGNGDQMGFFNTFYENLGLKTKFTGSLLLAKDFISEMYVHMGFQSPDAFRTVLEIHVSDGGIIEVKDLSEKMEERRKSRQTRPNRPDSLDEQDINEWVKDRFSLDYKSE
;
A
#
# COMPACT_ATOMS: atom_id res chain seq x y z
N MET A 1 6.77 7.29 16.33
CA MET A 1 6.28 7.27 14.94
C MET A 1 5.06 6.37 14.85
N THR A 2 4.21 6.59 13.85
CA THR A 2 3.03 5.74 13.58
C THR A 2 3.27 5.02 12.27
N ALA A 3 2.81 3.77 12.16
CA ALA A 3 2.92 3.01 10.92
C ALA A 3 2.32 3.78 9.74
N GLN A 4 2.94 3.64 8.57
CA GLN A 4 2.50 4.24 7.33
C GLN A 4 1.23 3.52 6.83
N ILE A 5 0.21 4.29 6.47
CA ILE A 5 -1.04 3.79 5.89
C ILE A 5 -0.74 3.19 4.50
N PRO A 6 -1.00 1.88 4.28
CA PRO A 6 -0.77 1.21 3.01
C PRO A 6 -1.83 1.58 1.97
N ASP A 7 -1.49 1.41 0.69
CA ASP A 7 -2.50 1.29 -0.35
C ASP A 7 -3.35 0.04 -0.13
N GLN A 8 -4.60 0.11 -0.57
CA GLN A 8 -5.56 -0.97 -0.40
C GLN A 8 -6.01 -1.54 -1.73
N PHE A 9 -6.24 -2.84 -1.73
CA PHE A 9 -6.66 -3.62 -2.88
C PHE A 9 -7.88 -4.42 -2.49
N ARG A 10 -8.94 -4.36 -3.29
CA ARG A 10 -10.12 -5.20 -3.13
C ARG A 10 -10.03 -6.38 -4.09
N TYR A 11 -9.88 -7.58 -3.53
CA TYR A 11 -9.81 -8.84 -4.28
C TYR A 11 -10.90 -9.77 -3.74
N GLU A 12 -11.72 -10.33 -4.64
CA GLU A 12 -12.85 -11.21 -4.28
C GLU A 12 -13.80 -10.62 -3.21
N GLY A 13 -14.01 -9.30 -3.24
CA GLY A 13 -14.89 -8.58 -2.32
C GLY A 13 -14.27 -8.22 -0.96
N GLU A 14 -13.04 -8.66 -0.71
CA GLU A 14 -12.32 -8.46 0.55
C GLU A 14 -11.22 -7.41 0.39
N ALA A 15 -10.95 -6.62 1.44
CA ALA A 15 -9.92 -5.60 1.43
C ALA A 15 -8.57 -6.13 1.95
N TYR A 16 -7.51 -5.84 1.22
CA TYR A 16 -6.13 -6.21 1.52
C TYR A 16 -5.25 -4.96 1.52
N ASN A 17 -4.23 -4.97 2.37
CA ASN A 17 -3.17 -3.98 2.38
C ASN A 17 -2.05 -4.40 1.42
N LEU A 18 -1.50 -3.46 0.67
CA LEU A 18 -0.24 -3.65 -0.04
C LEU A 18 0.91 -3.71 0.98
N VAL A 19 1.63 -4.83 1.02
CA VAL A 19 2.75 -5.07 1.94
C VAL A 19 4.06 -5.39 1.22
N GLY A 20 4.04 -5.41 -0.11
CA GLY A 20 5.21 -5.48 -0.97
C GLY A 20 4.82 -5.51 -2.45
N PHE A 21 5.74 -5.13 -3.33
CA PHE A 21 5.62 -5.37 -4.77
C PHE A 21 6.99 -5.45 -5.45
N ASP A 22 7.01 -6.11 -6.60
CA ASP A 22 8.16 -6.20 -7.51
C ASP A 22 7.67 -5.85 -8.91
N GLY A 23 8.33 -4.94 -9.62
CA GLY A 23 7.95 -4.56 -10.98
C GLY A 23 7.85 -3.06 -11.22
N GLU A 24 7.11 -2.69 -12.27
CA GLU A 24 6.88 -1.28 -12.61
C GLU A 24 6.06 -0.58 -11.51
N SER A 25 6.21 0.73 -11.36
CA SER A 25 5.46 1.47 -10.33
C SER A 25 3.95 1.44 -10.59
N LEU A 26 3.18 1.27 -9.52
CA LEU A 26 1.74 1.53 -9.51
C LEU A 26 1.45 3.03 -9.71
N TYR A 27 0.21 3.38 -10.02
CA TYR A 27 -0.17 4.78 -10.10
C TYR A 27 0.03 5.48 -8.76
N GLU A 28 0.59 6.68 -8.82
CA GLU A 28 0.67 7.63 -7.73
C GLU A 28 0.02 8.96 -8.14
N PRO A 29 -0.35 9.83 -7.19
CA PRO A 29 -0.92 11.14 -7.50
C PRO A 29 -0.05 11.98 -8.46
N HIS A 30 1.28 11.85 -8.38
CA HIS A 30 2.20 12.60 -9.23
C HIS A 30 2.06 12.24 -10.72
N ASP A 31 1.62 11.02 -11.06
CA ASP A 31 1.38 10.60 -12.45
C ASP A 31 0.22 11.39 -13.08
N PHE A 32 -0.64 11.96 -12.25
CA PHE A 32 -1.73 12.83 -12.64
C PHE A 32 -1.41 14.32 -12.47
N GLY A 33 -0.16 14.67 -12.13
CA GLY A 33 0.29 16.03 -11.88
C GLY A 33 -0.12 16.60 -10.52
N ILE A 34 -0.51 15.75 -9.55
CA ILE A 34 -0.93 16.17 -8.21
C ILE A 34 0.27 16.13 -7.27
N ALA A 35 0.60 17.27 -6.67
CA ALA A 35 1.60 17.37 -5.61
C ALA A 35 0.95 17.18 -4.24
N THR A 36 1.38 16.16 -3.48
CA THR A 36 0.84 15.86 -2.16
C THR A 36 1.66 16.49 -1.04
N GLN A 37 1.04 16.64 0.13
CA GLN A 37 1.65 17.06 1.38
C GLN A 37 1.37 16.01 2.44
N MET A 38 2.23 15.91 3.45
CA MET A 38 2.00 15.02 4.59
C MET A 38 0.58 15.19 5.15
N ALA A 39 -0.18 14.09 5.15
CA ALA A 39 -1.55 14.04 5.64
C ALA A 39 -1.55 13.98 7.18
N SER A 40 -0.78 13.05 7.74
CA SER A 40 -0.62 12.83 9.19
C SER A 40 0.69 12.11 9.49
N THR A 41 1.01 11.86 10.77
CA THR A 41 2.17 11.05 11.17
C THR A 41 2.06 9.57 10.78
N ALA A 42 0.86 9.14 10.38
CA ALA A 42 0.59 7.81 9.81
C ALA A 42 0.55 7.83 8.28
N CYS A 43 0.62 9.00 7.64
CA CYS A 43 0.62 9.11 6.18
C CYS A 43 1.53 10.25 5.72
N TRP A 44 2.83 9.98 5.73
CA TRP A 44 3.87 10.92 5.33
C TRP A 44 3.79 11.27 3.86
N ARG A 45 3.49 10.29 3.00
CA ARG A 45 3.31 10.46 1.55
C ARG A 45 2.13 11.37 1.16
N GLY A 46 1.16 11.56 2.06
CA GLY A 46 0.04 12.47 1.81
C GLY A 46 -1.09 11.92 0.96
N TYR A 47 -1.10 10.62 0.66
CA TYR A 47 -2.15 9.99 -0.13
C TYR A 47 -2.39 8.54 0.28
N GLN A 48 -3.50 7.98 -0.21
CA GLN A 48 -3.82 6.56 -0.21
C GLN A 48 -4.53 6.22 -1.51
N MET A 49 -4.04 5.18 -2.19
CA MET A 49 -4.57 4.65 -3.44
C MET A 49 -5.39 3.39 -3.14
N PHE A 50 -6.49 3.23 -3.87
CA PHE A 50 -7.41 2.12 -3.70
C PHE A 50 -7.67 1.46 -5.04
N TYR A 51 -7.30 0.19 -5.11
CA TYR A 51 -7.38 -0.61 -6.32
C TYR A 51 -8.45 -1.69 -6.20
N ASP A 52 -9.08 -2.00 -7.31
CA ASP A 52 -10.00 -3.10 -7.49
C ASP A 52 -9.38 -4.16 -8.39
N CYS A 53 -9.44 -5.42 -7.97
CA CYS A 53 -9.15 -6.59 -8.78
C CYS A 53 -10.46 -7.19 -9.27
N ILE A 54 -10.97 -6.73 -10.42
CA ILE A 54 -12.28 -7.12 -10.95
C ILE A 54 -12.11 -7.76 -12.33
N ASP A 55 -12.78 -8.89 -12.55
CA ASP A 55 -12.76 -9.62 -13.82
C ASP A 55 -11.34 -9.92 -14.34
N GLY A 56 -10.41 -10.19 -13.42
CA GLY A 56 -9.01 -10.46 -13.75
C GLY A 56 -8.21 -9.22 -14.15
N VAL A 57 -8.67 -8.02 -13.84
CA VAL A 57 -8.01 -6.76 -14.18
C VAL A 57 -7.80 -5.92 -12.93
N LEU A 58 -6.64 -5.28 -12.85
CA LEU A 58 -6.27 -4.31 -11.82
C LEU A 58 -6.68 -2.90 -12.24
N ILE A 59 -7.54 -2.27 -11.45
CA ILE A 59 -8.14 -0.97 -11.73
C ILE A 59 -7.91 -0.04 -10.55
N LEU A 60 -7.38 1.17 -10.78
CA LEU A 60 -7.41 2.23 -9.79
C LEU A 60 -8.85 2.75 -9.65
N ASN A 61 -9.47 2.48 -8.51
CA ASN A 61 -10.87 2.82 -8.24
C ASN A 61 -11.00 4.23 -7.65
N HIS A 62 -10.24 4.52 -6.60
CA HIS A 62 -10.26 5.83 -5.95
C HIS A 62 -8.91 6.18 -5.34
N MET A 63 -8.71 7.46 -5.04
CA MET A 63 -7.57 7.92 -4.26
C MET A 63 -7.97 9.06 -3.35
N HIS A 64 -7.39 9.06 -2.15
CA HIS A 64 -7.54 10.13 -1.17
C HIS A 64 -6.22 10.85 -1.04
N THR A 65 -6.23 12.17 -1.10
CA THR A 65 -5.01 12.98 -1.11
C THR A 65 -5.12 14.18 -0.17
N ARG A 66 -3.96 14.60 0.33
CA ARG A 66 -3.76 15.89 1.00
C ARG A 66 -3.01 16.77 0.01
N THR A 67 -3.74 17.63 -0.69
CA THR A 67 -3.17 18.50 -1.74
C THR A 67 -3.87 19.86 -1.77
N LYS A 68 -3.28 20.82 -2.50
CA LYS A 68 -3.95 22.06 -2.91
C LYS A 68 -4.47 21.97 -4.35
N ASP A 69 -4.05 20.95 -5.09
CA ASP A 69 -4.33 20.79 -6.50
C ASP A 69 -5.74 20.22 -6.69
N LYS A 70 -6.48 20.80 -7.64
CA LYS A 70 -7.85 20.40 -7.99
C LYS A 70 -7.90 19.99 -9.45
N ILE A 71 -7.11 18.96 -9.77
CA ILE A 71 -6.94 18.47 -11.13
C ILE A 71 -8.07 17.48 -11.42
N ILE A 72 -8.61 17.50 -12.65
CA ILE A 72 -9.56 16.48 -13.09
C ILE A 72 -8.77 15.25 -13.54
N VAL A 73 -9.08 14.08 -12.99
CA VAL A 73 -8.40 12.83 -13.30
C VAL A 73 -9.39 11.87 -13.95
N ASN A 74 -9.09 11.38 -15.16
CA ASN A 74 -9.99 10.51 -15.94
C ASN A 74 -11.44 11.04 -16.06
N GLY A 75 -11.61 12.36 -16.18
CA GLY A 75 -12.94 12.99 -16.23
C GLY A 75 -13.65 13.11 -14.88
N VAL A 76 -13.03 12.67 -13.79
CA VAL A 76 -13.53 12.81 -12.42
C VAL A 76 -13.04 14.12 -11.81
N THR A 77 -13.99 14.96 -11.38
CA THR A 77 -13.72 16.14 -10.57
C THR A 77 -13.56 15.71 -9.11
N PRO A 78 -12.50 16.12 -8.40
CA PRO A 78 -12.34 15.78 -7.00
C PRO A 78 -13.40 16.44 -6.13
N THR A 79 -13.78 15.76 -5.05
CA THR A 79 -14.54 16.35 -3.96
C THR A 79 -13.60 16.82 -2.85
N GLU A 80 -13.95 17.92 -2.20
CA GLU A 80 -13.22 18.43 -1.03
C GLU A 80 -13.98 18.04 0.22
N SER A 81 -13.27 17.71 1.30
CA SER A 81 -13.93 17.53 2.58
C SER A 81 -14.51 18.84 3.07
N GLY A 82 -15.78 18.79 3.49
CA GLY A 82 -16.38 19.86 4.28
C GLY A 82 -15.84 19.85 5.71
N ASN A 83 -16.11 20.91 6.49
CA ASN A 83 -15.85 20.96 7.93
C ASN A 83 -16.69 19.86 8.65
N GLY A 84 -16.24 18.60 8.64
CA GLY A 84 -16.97 17.48 9.23
C GLY A 84 -16.55 16.06 8.81
N ASP A 85 -15.68 15.87 7.82
CA ASP A 85 -15.32 14.52 7.38
C ASP A 85 -14.41 13.76 8.36
N GLN A 86 -14.73 12.48 8.55
CA GLN A 86 -14.10 11.58 9.53
C GLN A 86 -12.64 11.24 9.21
N MET A 87 -12.16 11.53 8.00
CA MET A 87 -10.75 11.44 7.61
C MET A 87 -10.11 12.84 7.56
N GLY A 88 -10.08 13.54 8.71
CA GLY A 88 -9.61 14.93 8.83
C GLY A 88 -8.15 15.19 8.42
N PHE A 89 -7.43 14.20 7.90
CA PHE A 89 -6.06 14.31 7.39
C PHE A 89 -5.97 14.26 5.85
N PHE A 90 -7.03 13.89 5.13
CA PHE A 90 -7.14 14.10 3.67
C PHE A 90 -8.12 15.23 3.41
N ASN A 91 -7.91 15.95 2.30
CA ASN A 91 -8.76 17.09 1.94
C ASN A 91 -9.33 17.02 0.52
N THR A 92 -8.89 16.05 -0.28
CA THR A 92 -9.27 15.92 -1.69
C THR A 92 -9.47 14.44 -2.02
N PHE A 93 -10.64 14.10 -2.55
CA PHE A 93 -11.09 12.73 -2.76
C PHE A 93 -11.50 12.53 -4.21
N TYR A 94 -11.01 11.46 -4.82
CA TYR A 94 -11.28 11.08 -6.20
C TYR A 94 -11.97 9.72 -6.18
N GLU A 95 -13.27 9.69 -6.47
CA GLU A 95 -14.08 8.47 -6.41
C GLU A 95 -14.45 7.98 -7.81
N ASN A 96 -14.53 6.66 -8.00
CA ASN A 96 -14.92 6.03 -9.27
C ASN A 96 -14.04 6.42 -10.49
N LEU A 97 -12.72 6.46 -10.29
CA LEU A 97 -11.74 6.73 -11.35
C LEU A 97 -11.81 5.69 -12.47
N GLY A 98 -11.96 4.41 -12.16
CA GLY A 98 -12.10 3.34 -13.16
C GLY A 98 -10.90 3.22 -14.12
N LEU A 99 -9.69 3.58 -13.67
CA LEU A 99 -8.50 3.60 -14.50
C LEU A 99 -7.83 2.22 -14.50
N LYS A 100 -7.83 1.53 -15.65
CA LYS A 100 -7.04 0.30 -15.82
C LYS A 100 -5.55 0.64 -15.64
N THR A 101 -4.86 -0.12 -14.80
CA THR A 101 -3.41 0.04 -14.63
C THR A 101 -2.64 -0.57 -15.80
N LYS A 102 -1.37 -0.16 -15.97
CA LYS A 102 -0.40 -0.83 -16.86
C LYS A 102 0.63 -1.65 -16.09
N PHE A 103 0.39 -1.84 -14.79
CA PHE A 103 1.32 -2.49 -13.89
C PHE A 103 1.68 -3.88 -14.40
N THR A 104 2.98 -4.18 -14.41
CA THR A 104 3.54 -5.49 -14.72
C THR A 104 4.52 -5.86 -13.62
N GLY A 105 4.28 -6.99 -12.96
CA GLY A 105 5.02 -7.37 -11.77
C GLY A 105 4.23 -8.27 -10.81
N SER A 106 4.68 -8.32 -9.57
CA SER A 106 4.06 -9.06 -8.47
C SER A 106 3.62 -8.10 -7.37
N LEU A 107 2.43 -8.30 -6.82
CA LEU A 107 1.89 -7.58 -5.67
C LEU A 107 1.75 -8.54 -4.50
N LEU A 108 2.18 -8.13 -3.32
CA LEU A 108 1.97 -8.87 -2.08
C LEU A 108 0.86 -8.18 -1.28
N LEU A 109 -0.29 -8.82 -1.22
CA LEU A 109 -1.52 -8.31 -0.61
C LEU A 109 -1.82 -9.08 0.67
N ALA A 110 -2.10 -8.38 1.77
CA ALA A 110 -2.25 -9.01 3.06
C ALA A 110 -3.45 -8.50 3.86
N LYS A 111 -4.10 -9.39 4.61
CA LYS A 111 -5.19 -9.06 5.54
C LYS A 111 -5.11 -9.92 6.81
N ASP A 112 -6.01 -9.67 7.75
CA ASP A 112 -6.02 -10.33 9.06
C ASP A 112 -4.74 -10.06 9.86
N PHE A 113 -4.51 -8.78 10.13
CA PHE A 113 -3.33 -8.28 10.84
C PHE A 113 -3.21 -8.84 12.26
N ILE A 114 -1.98 -9.21 12.64
CA ILE A 114 -1.62 -9.74 13.95
C ILE A 114 -1.05 -8.59 14.79
N SER A 115 -1.88 -8.08 15.70
CA SER A 115 -1.58 -6.86 16.48
C SER A 115 -0.26 -6.91 17.27
N GLU A 116 0.14 -8.09 17.72
CA GLU A 116 1.36 -8.36 18.49
C GLU A 116 2.63 -8.18 17.66
N MET A 117 2.51 -8.18 16.33
CA MET A 117 3.62 -7.97 15.39
C MET A 117 3.73 -6.53 14.90
N TYR A 118 2.96 -5.61 15.48
CA TYR A 118 2.92 -4.22 15.06
C TYR A 118 4.25 -3.50 15.21
N VAL A 119 4.67 -2.85 14.12
CA VAL A 119 5.86 -2.00 14.07
C VAL A 119 5.45 -0.56 13.80
N HIS A 120 5.88 0.37 14.65
CA HIS A 120 5.55 1.79 14.56
C HIS A 120 6.16 2.53 13.35
N MET A 121 6.99 1.87 12.57
CA MET A 121 7.81 2.46 11.52
C MET A 121 7.46 1.89 10.15
N GLY A 122 7.20 2.78 9.20
CA GLY A 122 6.94 2.43 7.81
C GLY A 122 5.76 1.48 7.64
N PHE A 123 5.81 0.64 6.62
CA PHE A 123 4.78 -0.35 6.34
C PHE A 123 4.93 -1.59 7.22
N GLN A 124 3.83 -2.30 7.46
CA GLN A 124 3.86 -3.60 8.15
C GLN A 124 4.46 -4.66 7.23
N SER A 125 5.21 -5.61 7.79
CA SER A 125 5.74 -6.72 7.01
C SER A 125 4.65 -7.74 6.68
N PRO A 126 4.80 -8.52 5.60
CA PRO A 126 3.85 -9.58 5.25
C PRO A 126 3.67 -10.62 6.37
N ASP A 127 4.74 -10.91 7.11
CA ASP A 127 4.68 -11.87 8.22
C ASP A 127 3.74 -11.44 9.36
N ALA A 128 3.37 -10.16 9.44
CA ALA A 128 2.46 -9.62 10.44
C ALA A 128 0.97 -9.86 10.11
N PHE A 129 0.67 -10.64 9.06
CA PHE A 129 -0.68 -10.92 8.60
C PHE A 129 -0.93 -12.42 8.50
N ARG A 130 -2.15 -12.86 8.81
CA ARG A 130 -2.51 -14.28 8.70
C ARG A 130 -2.74 -14.69 7.25
N THR A 131 -3.34 -13.82 6.46
CA THR A 131 -3.67 -14.07 5.06
C THR A 131 -2.77 -13.22 4.17
N VAL A 132 -1.97 -13.86 3.31
CA VAL A 132 -1.07 -13.18 2.37
C VAL A 132 -1.14 -13.82 1.00
N LEU A 133 -1.45 -13.01 -0.02
CA LEU A 133 -1.55 -13.41 -1.41
C LEU A 133 -0.46 -12.72 -2.22
N GLU A 134 0.22 -13.47 -3.09
CA GLU A 134 1.03 -12.92 -4.17
C GLU A 134 0.19 -12.92 -5.45
N ILE A 135 -0.02 -11.74 -6.04
CA ILE A 135 -0.75 -11.57 -7.29
C ILE A 135 0.24 -11.17 -8.38
N HIS A 136 0.39 -12.00 -9.40
CA HIS A 136 1.15 -11.68 -10.59
C HIS A 136 0.26 -10.96 -11.61
N VAL A 137 0.77 -9.87 -12.17
CA VAL A 137 0.05 -8.98 -13.08
C VAL A 137 0.91 -8.69 -14.30
N SER A 138 0.29 -8.65 -15.48
CA SER A 138 0.90 -8.25 -16.75
C SER A 138 -0.01 -7.27 -17.49
N ASP A 139 0.49 -6.06 -17.77
CA ASP A 139 -0.26 -4.95 -18.38
C ASP A 139 -1.64 -4.74 -17.71
N GLY A 140 -1.64 -4.73 -16.38
CA GLY A 140 -2.84 -4.62 -15.55
C GLY A 140 -3.76 -5.85 -15.54
N GLY A 141 -3.44 -6.92 -16.27
CA GLY A 141 -4.16 -8.19 -16.23
C GLY A 141 -3.59 -9.12 -15.17
N ILE A 142 -4.43 -9.65 -14.28
CA ILE A 142 -4.05 -10.64 -13.27
C ILE A 142 -3.88 -11.98 -13.96
N ILE A 143 -2.67 -12.55 -13.88
CA ILE A 143 -2.31 -13.80 -14.56
C ILE A 143 -2.21 -14.99 -13.60
N GLU A 144 -1.89 -14.75 -12.33
CA GLU A 144 -1.75 -15.79 -11.32
C GLU A 144 -1.95 -15.20 -9.92
N VAL A 145 -2.54 -15.99 -9.02
CA VAL A 145 -2.67 -15.68 -7.59
C VAL A 145 -2.16 -16.87 -6.80
N LYS A 146 -1.18 -16.64 -5.91
CA LYS A 146 -0.61 -17.64 -5.01
C LYS A 146 -0.94 -17.28 -3.57
N ASP A 147 -1.42 -18.26 -2.81
CA ASP A 147 -1.57 -18.11 -1.37
C ASP A 147 -0.23 -18.42 -0.69
N LEU A 148 0.33 -17.44 0.01
CA LEU A 148 1.58 -17.55 0.76
C LEU A 148 1.36 -17.57 2.28
N SER A 149 0.10 -17.68 2.75
CA SER A 149 -0.28 -17.59 4.16
C SER A 149 0.44 -18.63 5.03
N GLU A 150 0.52 -19.88 4.56
CA GLU A 150 1.24 -20.95 5.27
C GLU A 150 2.73 -20.64 5.38
N LYS A 151 3.34 -20.10 4.32
CA LYS A 151 4.74 -19.70 4.32
C LYS A 151 5.01 -18.57 5.31
N MET A 152 4.11 -17.58 5.40
CA MET A 152 4.21 -16.54 6.44
C MET A 152 4.14 -17.15 7.84
N GLU A 153 3.28 -18.15 8.03
CA GLU A 153 3.17 -18.85 9.31
C GLU A 153 4.46 -19.60 9.67
N GLU A 154 5.08 -20.27 8.72
CA GLU A 154 6.38 -20.92 8.91
C GLU A 154 7.46 -19.91 9.29
N ARG A 155 7.54 -18.76 8.61
CA ARG A 155 8.51 -17.70 8.94
C ARG A 155 8.29 -17.13 10.33
N ARG A 156 7.03 -16.94 10.75
CA ARG A 156 6.69 -16.56 12.13
C ARG A 156 7.20 -17.60 13.14
N LYS A 157 6.97 -18.90 12.87
CA LYS A 157 7.41 -20.00 13.75
C LYS A 157 8.93 -20.13 13.82
N SER A 158 9.63 -19.96 12.71
CA SER A 158 11.09 -20.06 12.61
C SER A 158 11.83 -18.78 13.05
N ARG A 159 11.10 -17.71 13.40
CA ARG A 159 11.63 -16.38 13.73
C ARG A 159 12.46 -15.75 12.60
N GLN A 160 12.16 -16.09 11.36
CA GLN A 160 12.74 -15.51 10.15
C GLN A 160 11.91 -14.31 9.67
N THR A 161 11.47 -13.48 10.60
CA THR A 161 10.64 -12.30 10.31
C THR A 161 11.51 -11.07 10.15
N ARG A 162 11.04 -10.12 9.35
CA ARG A 162 11.68 -8.79 9.22
C ARG A 162 11.94 -8.17 10.60
N PRO A 163 13.14 -7.60 10.87
CA PRO A 163 13.46 -6.97 12.15
C PRO A 163 12.46 -5.87 12.54
N ASN A 164 12.08 -5.84 13.81
CA ASN A 164 11.18 -4.83 14.37
C ASN A 164 11.90 -3.61 14.97
N ARG A 165 13.23 -3.61 14.95
CA ARG A 165 14.12 -2.55 15.44
C ARG A 165 15.45 -2.61 14.65
N PRO A 166 16.24 -1.52 14.62
CA PRO A 166 17.57 -1.56 14.04
C PRO A 166 18.50 -2.50 14.82
N ASP A 167 19.56 -2.97 14.16
CA ASP A 167 20.54 -3.89 14.74
C ASP A 167 21.35 -3.24 15.87
N SER A 168 21.62 -1.94 15.75
CA SER A 168 22.27 -1.13 16.78
C SER A 168 21.66 0.29 16.87
N LEU A 169 22.23 1.13 17.74
CA LEU A 169 21.89 2.55 17.85
C LEU A 169 22.80 3.43 16.99
N ASP A 170 23.67 2.84 16.18
CA ASP A 170 24.49 3.58 15.23
C ASP A 170 23.60 4.21 14.15
N GLU A 171 23.92 5.45 13.77
CA GLU A 171 23.11 6.25 12.85
C GLU A 171 22.89 5.54 11.51
N GLN A 172 23.91 4.80 11.04
CA GLN A 172 23.83 4.02 9.82
C GLN A 172 22.75 2.93 9.91
N ASP A 173 22.80 2.10 10.96
CA ASP A 173 21.86 0.99 11.17
C ASP A 173 20.42 1.49 11.35
N ILE A 174 20.25 2.63 12.05
CA ILE A 174 18.95 3.29 12.20
C ILE A 174 18.42 3.71 10.82
N ASN A 175 19.25 4.38 10.02
CA ASN A 175 18.83 4.87 8.71
C ASN A 175 18.53 3.74 7.73
N GLU A 176 19.32 2.66 7.74
CA GLU A 176 19.08 1.47 6.93
C GLU A 176 17.78 0.79 7.33
N TRP A 177 17.54 0.60 8.63
CA TRP A 177 16.28 0.04 9.12
C TRP A 177 15.08 0.92 8.74
N VAL A 178 15.16 2.24 8.89
CA VAL A 178 14.08 3.15 8.49
C VAL A 178 13.80 3.05 6.98
N LYS A 179 14.84 3.08 6.14
CA LYS A 179 14.69 2.93 4.67
C LYS A 179 14.03 1.61 4.32
N ASP A 180 14.49 0.53 4.92
CA ASP A 180 13.91 -0.80 4.79
C ASP A 180 12.42 -0.74 5.14
N ARG A 181 12.04 -0.27 6.34
CA ARG A 181 10.63 -0.20 6.77
C ARG A 181 9.72 0.61 5.85
N PHE A 182 10.22 1.65 5.19
CA PHE A 182 9.44 2.45 4.23
C PHE A 182 9.48 1.91 2.79
N SER A 183 10.30 0.91 2.51
CA SER A 183 10.31 0.20 1.24
C SER A 183 9.24 -0.88 1.21
N LEU A 184 8.54 -0.95 0.07
CA LEU A 184 7.68 -2.05 -0.33
C LEU A 184 8.38 -2.98 -1.33
N ASP A 185 9.68 -2.78 -1.60
CA ASP A 185 10.41 -3.65 -2.53
C ASP A 185 10.33 -5.09 -2.05
N TYR A 186 9.80 -5.92 -2.92
CA TYR A 186 9.69 -7.35 -2.74
C TYR A 186 10.46 -8.03 -3.87
N LYS A 187 10.96 -9.23 -3.61
CA LYS A 187 11.49 -10.10 -4.66
C LYS A 187 10.65 -11.35 -4.63
N SER A 188 9.99 -11.65 -5.75
CA SER A 188 9.14 -12.84 -5.87
C SER A 188 9.91 -14.08 -5.42
N GLU A 189 9.28 -14.89 -4.57
CA GLU A 189 9.91 -16.09 -4.01
C GLU A 189 9.70 -17.35 -4.85
#